data_AF-A0A8J3I0B3-F1
#
_entry.id   AF-A0A8J3I0B3-F1
#
_cell.length_a   1.000
_cell.length_b   1.000
_cell.length_c   1.000
_cell.angle_alpha   90.00
_cell.angle_beta   90.00
_cell.angle_gamma   90.00
#
_symmetry.space_group_name_H-M   'P 1'
#
loop_
_entity.id
_entity.type
_entity.pdbx_description
1 polymer ?
#
loop_
_entity_poly.entity_id
_entity_poly.type
_entity_poly.pdbx_seq_one_letter_code
_entity_poly.pdbx_strand_id
1 'polypeptide(L)'
;MWSGDASGASQPLQESLFECWTTTAALARDTSRVRIGQMVTNNVFRHPALLAKMASTVDVMSHGWLTLGIGSGSPLLAAQFRAYYGSDFPPTSIRSGQLREAVQILLRMWTQEEATFEGKYYQVNGAINQPKGVQQPHIPLLIAGGGEQVTLKLVAQYGAACSLYGDPQTAL
;
A
#
# COMPACT_ATOMS: atom_id res chain seq x y z
N MET A 1 -14.79 -4.42 2.11
CA MET A 1 -14.12 -5.16 3.19
C MET A 1 -12.68 -4.70 3.27
N TRP A 2 -12.19 -4.45 4.48
CA TRP A 2 -10.84 -3.94 4.73
C TRP A 2 -10.05 -4.93 5.59
N SER A 3 -8.82 -5.27 5.19
CA SER A 3 -7.89 -6.11 5.97
C SER A 3 -6.67 -5.33 6.45
N GLY A 4 -6.21 -5.59 7.67
CA GLY A 4 -4.96 -5.03 8.20
C GLY A 4 -3.75 -5.83 7.74
N ASP A 5 -2.63 -5.17 7.46
CA ASP A 5 -1.40 -5.81 6.95
C ASP A 5 -0.46 -6.34 8.05
N ALA A 6 -0.71 -5.96 9.30
CA ALA A 6 0.09 -6.35 10.46
C ALA A 6 -0.73 -6.24 11.75
N SER A 7 -0.24 -6.87 12.82
CA SER A 7 -0.80 -6.68 14.16
C SER A 7 -0.68 -5.21 14.57
N GLY A 8 -1.74 -4.64 15.16
CA GLY A 8 -1.71 -3.29 15.72
C GLY A 8 -0.89 -3.17 17.02
N ALA A 9 -0.40 -4.29 17.55
CA ALA A 9 0.36 -4.36 18.79
C ALA A 9 1.83 -3.93 18.60
N SER A 10 2.40 -3.30 19.65
CA SER A 10 3.81 -2.87 19.68
C SER A 10 4.81 -4.02 19.87
N GLN A 11 4.32 -5.20 20.26
CA GLN A 11 5.11 -6.40 20.49
C GLN A 11 4.46 -7.58 19.73
N PRO A 12 5.24 -8.56 19.27
CA PRO A 12 4.70 -9.77 18.64
C PRO A 12 3.73 -10.48 19.60
N LEU A 13 2.52 -10.75 19.12
CA LEU A 13 1.51 -11.52 19.84
C LEU A 13 1.36 -12.89 19.19
N GLN A 14 1.06 -13.91 20.01
CA GLN A 14 0.60 -15.20 19.53
C GLN A 14 -0.90 -15.10 19.20
N GLU A 15 -1.20 -14.56 18.03
CA GLU A 15 -2.57 -14.41 17.52
C GLU A 15 -2.67 -14.91 16.07
N SER A 16 -3.87 -15.34 15.67
CA SER A 16 -4.14 -15.71 14.27
C SER A 16 -4.30 -14.45 13.42
N LEU A 17 -3.19 -13.97 12.86
CA LEU A 17 -3.16 -12.89 11.88
C LEU A 17 -2.90 -13.46 10.49
N PHE A 18 -3.91 -13.44 9.63
CA PHE A 18 -3.73 -13.82 8.23
C PHE A 18 -2.97 -12.73 7.46
N GLU A 19 -2.11 -13.15 6.54
CA GLU A 19 -1.40 -12.22 5.67
C GLU A 19 -2.40 -11.53 4.72
N CYS A 20 -2.34 -10.21 4.64
CA CYS A 20 -3.46 -9.44 4.08
C CYS A 20 -3.62 -9.63 2.57
N TRP A 21 -2.54 -9.79 1.80
CA TRP A 21 -2.62 -9.88 0.34
C TRP A 21 -3.09 -11.24 -0.13
N THR A 22 -2.61 -12.31 0.51
CA THR A 22 -3.09 -13.68 0.28
C THR A 22 -4.56 -13.83 0.64
N THR A 23 -4.98 -13.23 1.77
CA THR A 23 -6.40 -13.17 2.15
C THR A 23 -7.23 -12.37 1.13
N THR A 24 -6.76 -11.19 0.71
CA THR A 24 -7.45 -10.38 -0.30
C THR A 24 -7.54 -11.12 -1.64
N ALA A 25 -6.51 -11.85 -2.06
CA ALA A 25 -6.55 -12.64 -3.29
C ALA A 25 -7.58 -13.79 -3.21
N ALA A 26 -7.71 -14.44 -2.05
CA ALA A 26 -8.76 -15.44 -1.83
C ALA A 26 -10.17 -14.81 -1.91
N LEU A 27 -10.37 -13.67 -1.23
CA LEU A 27 -11.63 -12.93 -1.24
C LEU A 27 -12.00 -12.37 -2.62
N ALA A 28 -11.01 -12.02 -3.44
CA ALA A 28 -11.21 -11.55 -4.81
C ALA A 28 -11.93 -12.59 -5.68
N ARG A 29 -11.67 -13.88 -5.45
CA ARG A 29 -12.37 -14.99 -6.12
C ARG A 29 -13.77 -15.20 -5.58
N ASP A 30 -13.94 -15.09 -4.27
CA ASP A 30 -15.15 -15.53 -3.56
C ASP A 30 -16.24 -14.45 -3.50
N THR A 31 -15.94 -13.21 -3.91
CA THR A 31 -16.88 -12.09 -3.84
C THR A 31 -16.95 -11.31 -5.14
N SER A 32 -18.14 -10.82 -5.50
CA SER A 32 -18.38 -10.07 -6.76
C SER A 32 -19.20 -8.79 -6.59
N ARG A 33 -19.56 -8.43 -5.35
CA ARG A 33 -20.47 -7.32 -5.03
C ARG A 33 -19.88 -6.29 -4.08
N VAL A 34 -18.74 -6.58 -3.46
CA VAL A 34 -18.14 -5.72 -2.42
C VAL A 34 -16.74 -5.31 -2.82
N ARG A 35 -16.39 -4.04 -2.60
CA ARG A 35 -15.00 -3.60 -2.75
C ARG A 35 -14.14 -4.27 -1.70
N ILE A 36 -12.93 -4.66 -2.09
CA ILE A 36 -11.92 -5.25 -1.21
C ILE A 36 -10.67 -4.37 -1.19
N GLY A 37 -9.94 -4.38 -0.09
CA GLY A 37 -8.75 -3.56 0.05
C GLY A 37 -8.13 -3.69 1.43
N GLN A 38 -6.98 -3.06 1.61
CA GLN A 38 -6.22 -3.06 2.85
C GLN A 38 -6.45 -1.76 3.62
N MET A 39 -6.47 -1.81 4.96
CA MET A 39 -6.49 -0.62 5.83
C MET A 39 -5.34 -0.70 6.85
N VAL A 40 -4.10 -0.44 6.46
CA VAL A 40 -3.57 -0.25 5.10
C VAL A 40 -2.40 -1.20 4.86
N THR A 41 -2.04 -1.42 3.59
CA THR A 41 -0.76 -2.03 3.23
C THR A 41 0.38 -1.16 3.75
N ASN A 42 1.30 -1.73 4.52
CA ASN A 42 2.47 -1.00 4.99
C ASN A 42 3.56 -1.09 3.91
N ASN A 43 3.92 0.05 3.34
CA ASN A 43 4.86 0.14 2.23
C ASN A 43 6.24 -0.51 2.55
N VAL A 44 6.63 -0.49 3.82
CA VAL A 44 7.92 -1.03 4.29
C VAL A 44 8.09 -2.54 4.12
N PHE A 45 7.00 -3.31 4.01
CA PHE A 45 7.09 -4.77 3.94
C PHE A 45 7.29 -5.33 2.53
N ARG A 46 7.02 -4.54 1.48
CA ARG A 46 7.04 -5.02 0.09
C ARG A 46 7.66 -3.98 -0.81
N HIS A 47 8.51 -4.42 -1.73
CA HIS A 47 9.02 -3.53 -2.76
C HIS A 47 7.85 -2.99 -3.61
N PRO A 48 7.79 -1.68 -3.92
CA PRO A 48 6.64 -1.08 -4.58
C PRO A 48 6.37 -1.66 -5.98
N ALA A 49 7.41 -2.10 -6.69
CA ALA A 49 7.22 -2.75 -7.98
C ALA A 49 6.51 -4.11 -7.87
N LEU A 50 6.86 -4.90 -6.84
CA LEU A 50 6.16 -6.15 -6.55
C LEU A 50 4.73 -5.88 -6.09
N LEU A 51 4.53 -4.86 -5.26
CA LEU A 51 3.21 -4.43 -4.82
C LEU A 51 2.31 -4.02 -6.01
N ALA A 52 2.86 -3.30 -7.00
CA ALA A 52 2.13 -2.93 -8.21
C ALA A 52 1.58 -4.15 -8.94
N LYS A 53 2.44 -5.17 -9.09
CA LYS A 53 2.12 -6.44 -9.76
C LYS A 53 1.09 -7.27 -8.99
N MET A 54 1.23 -7.33 -7.66
CA MET A 54 0.26 -7.99 -6.79
C MET A 54 -1.12 -7.31 -6.91
N ALA A 55 -1.15 -5.98 -6.81
CA ALA A 55 -2.37 -5.20 -6.89
C ALA A 55 -3.06 -5.36 -8.25
N SER A 56 -2.34 -5.25 -9.38
CA SER A 56 -2.97 -5.39 -10.70
C SER A 56 -3.48 -6.80 -10.98
N THR A 57 -2.82 -7.82 -10.43
CA THR A 57 -3.30 -9.20 -10.50
C THR A 57 -4.62 -9.36 -9.74
N VAL A 58 -4.67 -8.88 -8.49
CA VAL A 58 -5.89 -8.93 -7.66
C VAL A 58 -7.00 -8.08 -8.27
N ASP A 59 -6.68 -6.94 -8.88
CA ASP A 59 -7.65 -6.09 -9.55
C ASP A 59 -8.37 -6.82 -10.70
N VAL A 60 -7.60 -7.51 -11.55
CA VAL A 60 -8.16 -8.34 -12.62
C VAL A 60 -8.99 -9.48 -12.05
N MET A 61 -8.47 -10.21 -11.05
CA MET A 61 -9.18 -11.33 -10.43
C MET A 61 -10.48 -10.90 -9.76
N SER A 62 -10.50 -9.70 -9.18
CA SER A 62 -11.67 -9.12 -8.54
C SER A 62 -12.56 -8.32 -9.50
N HIS A 63 -12.34 -8.37 -10.82
CA HIS A 63 -13.11 -7.61 -11.80
C HIS A 63 -13.21 -6.10 -11.48
N GLY A 64 -12.15 -5.51 -10.94
CA GLY A 64 -12.11 -4.08 -10.62
C GLY A 64 -12.70 -3.69 -9.27
N TRP A 65 -12.90 -4.64 -8.37
CA TRP A 65 -13.40 -4.36 -7.02
C TRP A 65 -12.29 -4.02 -6.01
N LEU A 66 -11.01 -4.01 -6.43
CA LEU A 66 -9.89 -3.65 -5.56
C LEU A 66 -9.78 -2.14 -5.33
N THR A 67 -9.58 -1.73 -4.07
CA THR A 67 -8.99 -0.45 -3.70
C THR A 67 -7.69 -0.72 -2.96
N LEU A 68 -6.56 -0.23 -3.47
CA LEU A 68 -5.28 -0.37 -2.78
C LEU A 68 -5.17 0.68 -1.67
N GLY A 69 -5.31 0.23 -0.42
CA GLY A 69 -4.93 1.03 0.74
C GLY A 69 -3.44 0.89 1.04
N ILE A 70 -2.71 2.00 1.11
CA ILE A 70 -1.27 2.03 1.39
C ILE A 70 -0.91 3.13 2.39
N GLY A 71 0.06 2.87 3.26
CA GLY A 71 0.62 3.86 4.18
C GLY A 71 2.09 3.64 4.49
N SER A 72 2.69 4.61 5.18
CA SER A 72 4.12 4.61 5.52
C SER A 72 4.44 3.65 6.66
N GLY A 73 3.42 3.14 7.37
CA GLY A 73 3.53 2.29 8.55
C GLY A 73 3.49 3.06 9.87
N SER A 74 3.22 2.35 10.96
CA SER A 74 3.26 2.91 12.32
C SER A 74 4.55 2.50 13.03
N PRO A 75 5.13 3.32 13.92
CA PRO A 75 6.22 2.90 14.81
C PRO A 75 5.91 1.65 15.62
N LEU A 76 4.63 1.33 15.85
CA LEU A 76 4.19 0.09 16.51
C LEU A 76 4.65 -1.17 15.77
N LEU A 77 4.90 -1.07 14.46
CA LEU A 77 5.36 -2.20 13.63
C LEU A 77 6.86 -2.51 13.80
N ALA A 78 7.61 -1.70 14.57
CA ALA A 78 9.06 -1.80 14.62
C ALA A 78 9.56 -3.15 15.13
N ALA A 79 8.91 -3.70 16.16
CA ALA A 79 9.28 -5.00 16.72
C ALA A 79 9.02 -6.14 15.73
N GLN A 80 7.84 -6.14 15.09
CA GLN A 80 7.49 -7.13 14.07
C GLN A 80 8.41 -7.04 12.86
N PHE A 81 8.69 -5.82 12.37
CA PHE A 81 9.61 -5.61 11.26
C PHE A 81 11.01 -6.15 11.57
N ARG A 82 11.54 -5.85 12.76
CA ARG A 82 12.84 -6.39 13.17
C ARG A 82 12.83 -7.92 13.23
N ALA A 83 11.76 -8.52 13.75
CA ALA A 83 11.62 -9.97 13.81
C ALA A 83 11.58 -10.62 12.42
N TYR A 84 10.93 -9.98 11.43
CA TYR A 84 10.79 -10.51 10.08
C TYR A 84 12.01 -10.28 9.18
N TYR A 85 12.65 -9.13 9.28
CA TYR A 85 13.70 -8.69 8.34
C TYR A 85 15.09 -8.62 8.98
N GLY A 86 15.21 -8.83 10.29
CA GLY A 86 16.49 -8.75 11.02
C GLY A 86 17.15 -7.37 11.02
N SER A 87 16.43 -6.33 10.63
CA SER A 87 16.93 -4.96 10.47
C SER A 87 16.05 -3.95 11.20
N ASP A 88 16.60 -2.77 11.45
CA ASP A 88 15.88 -1.72 12.15
C ASP A 88 14.78 -1.09 11.30
N PHE A 89 13.65 -0.83 11.96
CA PHE A 89 12.52 -0.15 11.33
C PHE A 89 12.88 1.30 11.02
N PRO A 90 12.75 1.75 9.74
CA PRO A 90 13.22 3.08 9.38
C PRO A 90 12.47 4.22 10.09
N PRO A 91 13.12 5.38 10.33
CA PRO A 91 12.46 6.55 10.90
C PRO A 91 11.26 7.02 10.06
N THR A 92 10.29 7.67 10.70
CA THR A 92 9.06 8.15 10.03
C THR A 92 9.34 9.04 8.82
N SER A 93 10.35 9.92 8.89
CA SER A 93 10.74 10.79 7.77
C SER A 93 11.17 9.99 6.53
N ILE A 94 11.94 8.92 6.73
CA ILE A 94 12.38 8.00 5.66
C ILE A 94 11.19 7.24 5.10
N ARG A 95 10.34 6.68 5.96
CA ARG A 95 9.16 5.90 5.52
C ARG A 95 8.13 6.74 4.75
N SER A 96 7.96 8.01 5.13
CA SER A 96 7.11 8.94 4.37
C SER A 96 7.70 9.27 3.00
N GLY A 97 9.02 9.41 2.89
CA GLY A 97 9.72 9.55 1.61
C GLY A 97 9.59 8.29 0.73
N GLN A 98 9.75 7.11 1.32
CA GLN A 98 9.53 5.82 0.67
C GLN A 98 8.10 5.71 0.13
N LEU A 99 7.09 6.05 0.93
CA LEU A 99 5.69 6.03 0.50
C LEU A 99 5.45 6.92 -0.74
N ARG A 100 6.03 8.11 -0.77
CA ARG A 100 5.94 9.02 -1.92
C ARG A 100 6.51 8.42 -3.19
N GLU A 101 7.67 7.78 -3.12
CA GLU A 101 8.29 7.12 -4.27
C GLU A 101 7.52 5.88 -4.69
N ALA A 102 7.02 5.11 -3.72
CA ALA A 102 6.21 3.93 -3.95
C ALA A 102 4.93 4.25 -4.74
N VAL A 103 4.19 5.30 -4.35
CA VAL A 103 2.99 5.73 -5.10
C VAL A 103 3.33 6.07 -6.55
N GLN A 104 4.45 6.75 -6.80
CA GLN A 104 4.88 7.06 -8.16
C GLN A 104 5.20 5.80 -8.97
N ILE A 105 5.90 4.83 -8.36
CA ILE A 105 6.22 3.54 -9.00
C ILE A 105 4.93 2.76 -9.33
N LEU A 106 3.99 2.67 -8.39
CA LEU A 106 2.70 2.01 -8.58
C LEU A 106 1.97 2.59 -9.80
N LEU A 107 1.82 3.91 -9.85
CA LEU A 107 1.15 4.61 -10.94
C LEU A 107 1.86 4.41 -12.28
N ARG A 108 3.20 4.49 -12.31
CA ARG A 108 3.98 4.24 -13.53
C ARG A 108 3.76 2.83 -14.04
N MET A 109 3.82 1.83 -13.17
CA MET A 109 3.63 0.44 -13.58
C MET A 109 2.23 0.16 -14.12
N TRP A 110 1.19 0.75 -13.52
CA TRP A 110 -0.17 0.56 -14.02
C TRP A 110 -0.46 1.32 -15.32
N THR A 111 0.17 2.49 -15.53
CA THR A 111 -0.19 3.38 -16.66
C THR A 111 0.78 3.32 -17.84
N GLN A 112 2.08 3.07 -17.62
CA GLN A 112 3.12 3.10 -18.67
C GLN A 112 3.45 1.70 -19.19
N GLU A 113 3.68 1.53 -20.49
CA GLU A 113 4.02 0.22 -21.10
C GLU A 113 5.24 -0.43 -20.42
N GLU A 114 6.24 0.40 -20.13
CA GLU A 114 7.46 0.04 -19.42
C GLU A 114 7.78 1.14 -18.40
N ALA A 115 7.91 0.75 -17.13
CA ALA A 115 8.09 1.69 -16.03
C ALA A 115 9.56 1.78 -15.60
N THR A 116 10.11 2.99 -15.64
CA THR A 116 11.41 3.32 -15.06
C THR A 116 11.24 4.40 -13.99
N PHE A 117 11.99 4.30 -12.90
CA PHE A 117 11.98 5.23 -11.78
C PHE A 117 13.34 5.26 -11.08
N GLU A 118 13.91 6.45 -10.91
CA GLU A 118 15.16 6.66 -10.19
C GLU A 118 14.90 7.60 -9.01
N GLY A 119 14.68 7.01 -7.83
CA GLY A 119 14.44 7.74 -6.59
C GLY A 119 15.60 7.63 -5.61
N LYS A 120 15.42 8.28 -4.47
CA LYS A 120 16.33 8.21 -3.34
C LYS A 120 16.24 6.84 -2.64
N TYR A 121 15.05 6.26 -2.58
CA TYR A 121 14.80 5.02 -1.83
C TYR A 121 14.56 3.82 -2.73
N TYR A 122 13.98 4.02 -3.92
CA TYR A 122 13.68 2.94 -4.85
C TYR A 122 14.22 3.23 -6.25
N GLN A 123 14.62 2.16 -6.92
CA GLN A 123 14.98 2.18 -8.32
C GLN A 123 14.20 1.08 -9.04
N VAL A 124 13.66 1.43 -10.21
CA VAL A 124 12.97 0.52 -11.12
C VAL A 124 13.50 0.83 -12.50
N ASN A 125 13.95 -0.19 -13.24
CA ASN A 125 14.51 -0.02 -14.56
C ASN A 125 13.80 -0.96 -15.53
N GLY A 126 13.04 -0.40 -16.46
CA GLY A 126 12.39 -1.15 -17.51
C GLY A 126 11.33 -2.17 -17.05
N ALA A 127 10.63 -1.89 -15.94
CA ALA A 127 9.70 -2.87 -15.37
C ALA A 127 8.40 -2.93 -16.19
N ILE A 128 8.08 -4.13 -16.67
CA ILE A 128 6.82 -4.41 -17.38
C ILE A 128 5.80 -4.97 -16.40
N ASN A 129 4.63 -4.34 -16.34
CA ASN A 129 3.52 -4.77 -15.49
C ASN A 129 2.30 -5.19 -16.31
N GLN A 130 2.16 -6.49 -16.56
CA GLN A 130 1.00 -7.07 -17.23
C GLN A 130 0.38 -8.22 -16.41
N PRO A 131 -0.93 -8.25 -16.14
CA PRO A 131 -1.91 -7.24 -16.55
C PRO A 131 -1.74 -5.92 -15.77
N LYS A 132 -2.21 -4.80 -16.35
CA LYS A 132 -2.17 -3.46 -15.74
C LYS A 132 -3.25 -3.23 -14.67
N GLY A 133 -4.27 -4.07 -14.64
CA GLY A 133 -5.54 -3.81 -13.96
C GLY A 133 -6.64 -3.56 -14.98
N VAL A 134 -7.90 -3.72 -14.56
CA VAL A 134 -9.09 -3.45 -15.37
C VAL A 134 -9.68 -2.06 -15.10
N GLN A 135 -9.38 -1.47 -13.94
CA GLN A 135 -9.88 -0.14 -13.58
C GLN A 135 -9.11 0.97 -14.31
N GLN A 136 -9.83 2.03 -14.67
CA GLN A 136 -9.31 3.23 -15.35
C GLN A 136 -9.54 4.48 -14.48
N PRO A 137 -8.62 5.47 -14.47
CA PRO A 137 -7.33 5.47 -15.18
C PRO A 137 -6.27 4.56 -14.55
N HIS A 138 -6.49 4.11 -13.31
CA HIS A 138 -5.68 3.10 -12.62
C HIS A 138 -6.50 2.55 -11.43
N ILE A 139 -5.93 1.57 -10.71
CA ILE A 139 -6.50 1.03 -9.48
C ILE A 139 -6.65 2.16 -8.43
N PRO A 140 -7.83 2.35 -7.81
CA PRO A 140 -8.03 3.39 -6.81
C PRO A 140 -7.09 3.24 -5.61
N LEU A 141 -6.47 4.34 -5.21
CA LEU A 141 -5.58 4.41 -4.05
C LEU A 141 -6.30 5.02 -2.85
N LEU A 142 -6.25 4.34 -1.71
CA LEU A 142 -6.49 4.92 -0.40
C LEU A 142 -5.13 5.15 0.26
N ILE A 143 -4.79 6.39 0.60
CA ILE A 143 -3.49 6.70 1.21
C ILE A 143 -3.70 7.04 2.68
N ALA A 144 -2.98 6.35 3.56
CA ALA A 144 -3.05 6.56 5.00
C ALA A 144 -1.70 7.01 5.58
N GLY A 145 -1.78 7.90 6.57
CA GLY A 145 -0.62 8.36 7.33
C GLY A 145 -0.91 9.61 8.14
N GLY A 146 -0.09 9.86 9.16
CA GLY A 146 -0.08 11.13 9.88
C GLY A 146 0.96 12.06 9.28
N GLY A 147 0.57 13.30 8.95
CA GLY A 147 1.48 14.34 8.46
C GLY A 147 0.96 15.06 7.22
N GLU A 148 0.57 16.31 7.42
CA GLU A 148 0.02 17.22 6.40
C GLU A 148 0.93 17.35 5.16
N GLN A 149 2.24 17.41 5.36
CA GLN A 149 3.19 17.74 4.30
C GLN A 149 3.41 16.63 3.26
N VAL A 150 3.15 15.37 3.59
CA VAL A 150 3.40 14.23 2.68
C VAL A 150 2.10 13.50 2.37
N THR A 151 1.34 13.09 3.38
CA THR A 151 0.14 12.29 3.17
C THR A 151 -0.96 13.10 2.49
N LEU A 152 -1.27 14.31 2.96
CA LEU A 152 -2.34 15.12 2.34
C LEU A 152 -1.96 15.59 0.93
N LYS A 153 -0.68 15.90 0.66
CA LYS A 153 -0.23 16.20 -0.72
C LYS A 153 -0.35 14.99 -1.64
N LEU A 154 0.02 13.79 -1.19
CA LEU A 154 -0.12 12.57 -1.98
C LEU A 154 -1.60 12.22 -2.21
N VAL A 155 -2.45 12.39 -1.19
CA VAL A 155 -3.89 12.21 -1.32
C VAL A 155 -4.45 13.19 -2.35
N ALA A 156 -4.12 14.48 -2.24
CA ALA A 156 -4.60 15.51 -3.16
C ALA A 156 -4.13 15.29 -4.61
N GLN A 157 -2.93 14.72 -4.80
CA GLN A 157 -2.37 14.47 -6.13
C GLN A 157 -2.83 13.15 -6.75
N TYR A 158 -3.00 12.09 -5.95
CA TYR A 158 -3.09 10.72 -6.45
C TYR A 158 -4.13 9.84 -5.73
N GLY A 159 -4.65 10.28 -4.59
CA GLY A 159 -5.57 9.50 -3.76
C GLY A 159 -7.01 9.60 -4.25
N ALA A 160 -7.69 8.46 -4.32
CA ALA A 160 -9.14 8.42 -4.43
C ALA A 160 -9.81 8.53 -3.04
N ALA A 161 -9.09 8.20 -1.97
CA ALA A 161 -9.52 8.32 -0.58
C ALA A 161 -8.32 8.52 0.37
N CYS A 162 -8.58 8.96 1.59
CA CYS A 162 -7.59 9.00 2.67
C CYS A 162 -8.10 8.29 3.93
N SER A 163 -7.17 7.76 4.72
CA SER A 163 -7.44 7.37 6.11
C SER A 163 -6.54 8.18 7.03
N LEU A 164 -7.16 8.99 7.88
CA LEU A 164 -6.48 9.88 8.81
C LEU A 164 -6.57 9.32 10.22
N TYR A 165 -5.54 9.53 11.03
CA TYR A 165 -5.55 9.24 12.46
C TYR A 165 -5.74 10.57 13.21
N GLY A 166 -6.77 10.68 14.05
CA GLY A 166 -7.07 11.88 14.85
C GLY A 166 -8.56 12.21 14.92
N ASP A 167 -8.92 13.21 15.72
CA ASP A 167 -10.24 13.84 15.69
C ASP A 167 -10.36 14.64 14.37
N PRO A 168 -11.50 14.65 13.65
CA PRO A 168 -11.73 15.51 12.50
C PRO A 168 -11.29 16.98 12.69
N GLN A 169 -11.27 17.51 13.92
CA GLN A 169 -10.76 18.85 14.22
C GLN A 169 -9.24 19.01 14.13
N THR A 170 -8.49 17.91 14.19
CA THR A 170 -7.01 17.87 14.20
C THR A 170 -6.39 17.27 12.93
N ALA A 171 -7.24 16.88 11.97
CA ALA A 171 -6.84 16.12 10.79
C ALA A 171 -6.66 17.00 9.51
N LEU A 172 -6.88 18.31 9.64
CA LEU A 172 -6.66 19.35 8.62
C LEU A 172 -5.66 20.38 9.17
#